data_AF-A0A948BKX8-F1
#
_entry.id   AF-A0A948BKX8-F1
#
_cell.length_a   1.000
_cell.length_b   1.000
_cell.length_c   1.000
_cell.angle_alpha   90.00
_cell.angle_beta   90.00
_cell.angle_gamma   90.00
#
_symmetry.space_group_name_H-M   'P 1'
#
loop_
_entity.id
_entity.type
_entity.pdbx_description
1 polymer ?
#
loop_
_entity_poly.entity_id
_entity_poly.type
_entity_poly.pdbx_seq_one_letter_code
_entity_poly.pdbx_strand_id
1 'polypeptide(L)'
;MAAEIDIFEHINELINRNNVQIRSLDVLDQDLYARYLVGGKAILILRAKVYEKKVRVITEEMLEIESNELAGYVKSGDKLIVVLPGSGKKRFVLQGQVQNIFVDRFRVTILDPRFNQRFSGETSGVSRFWEVPEVVLLKLQNRELRLFRRENGTVIEHLSESESGTDETIDCVKLLATSPISGVLIDISCGGLCLRVGSGNCEHLAKSIVYVGLDFQGHVEEGDEVEAAGMCIKIFAIVRKFRHAPEGDYLHMMFVAQLPEACENFFPRLAGQEEQND
;
A
#
# COMPACT_ATOMS: atom_id res chain seq x y z
N MET A 1 -21.53 -15.60 2.25
CA MET A 1 -22.11 -14.31 2.68
C MET A 1 -21.16 -13.23 2.21
N ALA A 2 -21.62 -12.28 1.41
CA ALA A 2 -20.79 -11.15 0.99
C ALA A 2 -20.57 -10.25 2.20
N ALA A 3 -19.32 -9.99 2.56
CA ALA A 3 -19.01 -8.89 3.48
C ALA A 3 -18.98 -7.59 2.66
N GLU A 4 -19.60 -6.53 3.18
CA GLU A 4 -19.51 -5.18 2.63
C GLU A 4 -18.69 -4.31 3.58
N ILE A 5 -17.61 -3.72 3.06
CA ILE A 5 -16.69 -2.87 3.83
C ILE A 5 -16.70 -1.48 3.20
N ASP A 6 -17.07 -0.47 4.00
CA ASP A 6 -16.95 0.95 3.61
C ASP A 6 -15.48 1.38 3.71
N ILE A 7 -14.91 1.76 2.56
CA ILE A 7 -13.49 2.15 2.46
C ILE A 7 -13.29 3.67 2.28
N PHE A 8 -14.34 4.46 2.50
CA PHE A 8 -14.31 5.92 2.38
C PHE A 8 -13.23 6.58 3.27
N GLU A 9 -13.16 6.22 4.55
CA GLU A 9 -12.20 6.82 5.49
C GLU A 9 -10.75 6.57 5.05
N HIS A 10 -10.47 5.40 4.45
CA HIS A 10 -9.15 5.08 3.89
C HIS A 10 -8.80 5.99 2.71
N ILE A 11 -9.75 6.26 1.81
CA ILE A 11 -9.55 7.19 0.68
C ILE A 11 -9.26 8.60 1.19
N ASN A 12 -10.02 9.08 2.17
CA ASN A 12 -9.84 10.43 2.70
C ASN A 12 -8.49 10.63 3.39
N GLU A 13 -8.03 9.66 4.18
CA GLU A 13 -6.68 9.71 4.75
C GLU A 13 -5.60 9.69 3.65
N LEU A 14 -5.83 8.91 2.61
CA LEU A 14 -4.91 8.75 1.49
C LEU A 14 -4.91 9.92 0.50
N ILE A 15 -5.97 10.71 0.45
CA ILE A 15 -6.06 11.97 -0.30
C ILE A 15 -5.42 13.10 0.51
N ASN A 16 -5.72 13.18 1.81
CA ASN A 16 -5.28 14.26 2.70
C ASN A 16 -3.86 14.04 3.27
N ARG A 17 -2.94 13.41 2.53
CA ARG A 17 -1.64 12.81 2.97
C ARG A 17 -0.74 13.72 3.80
N ASN A 18 -1.14 13.94 5.04
CA ASN A 18 -0.32 14.53 6.07
C ASN A 18 0.62 13.46 6.65
N ASN A 19 0.29 12.17 6.54
CA ASN A 19 1.15 11.08 7.01
C ASN A 19 1.83 10.38 5.81
N VAL A 20 3.14 10.48 5.72
CA VAL A 20 3.97 9.85 4.70
C VAL A 20 4.71 8.69 5.32
N GLN A 21 4.32 7.47 4.97
CA GLN A 21 5.04 6.28 5.44
C GLN A 21 6.36 6.12 4.69
N ILE A 22 7.46 5.96 5.42
CA ILE A 22 8.82 5.84 4.87
C ILE A 22 9.51 4.59 5.41
N ARG A 23 10.44 4.05 4.62
CA ARG A 23 11.23 2.84 4.96
C ARG A 23 12.72 3.12 5.15
N SER A 24 13.14 4.34 4.83
CA SER A 24 14.48 4.85 4.96
C SER A 24 14.37 6.36 5.14
N LEU A 25 15.38 6.96 5.75
CA LEU A 25 15.46 8.37 6.05
C LEU A 25 16.02 9.20 4.88
N ASP A 26 16.53 8.54 3.84
CA ASP A 26 17.00 9.16 2.59
C ASP A 26 15.92 9.97 1.85
N VAL A 27 14.64 9.65 2.07
CA VAL A 27 13.50 10.35 1.47
C VAL A 27 13.09 11.64 2.19
N LEU A 28 13.69 11.94 3.34
CA LEU A 28 13.42 13.18 4.06
C LEU A 28 14.02 14.36 3.27
N ASP A 29 13.35 15.51 3.31
CA ASP A 29 13.96 16.74 2.81
C ASP A 29 15.21 17.10 3.61
N GLN A 30 16.15 17.81 2.97
CA GLN A 30 17.47 18.07 3.51
C GLN A 30 17.43 18.79 4.88
N ASP A 31 16.49 19.73 5.05
CA ASP A 31 16.31 20.48 6.29
C ASP A 31 15.82 19.58 7.43
N LEU A 32 14.86 18.71 7.14
CA LEU A 32 14.33 17.76 8.10
C LEU A 32 15.37 16.69 8.46
N TYR A 33 16.10 16.18 7.48
CA TYR A 33 17.20 15.23 7.72
C TYR A 33 18.27 15.85 8.62
N ALA A 34 18.71 17.08 8.31
CA ALA A 34 19.68 17.82 9.13
C ALA A 34 19.22 18.03 10.57
N ARG A 35 17.93 18.31 10.79
CA ARG A 35 17.35 18.42 12.14
C ARG A 35 17.53 17.14 12.95
N TYR A 36 17.29 15.99 12.34
CA TYR A 36 17.40 14.72 13.05
C TYR A 36 18.84 14.20 13.14
N LEU A 37 19.79 14.69 12.33
CA LEU A 37 21.22 14.41 12.55
C LEU A 37 21.73 14.95 13.89
N VAL A 38 21.26 16.13 14.31
CA VAL A 38 21.64 16.75 15.60
C VAL A 38 20.71 16.37 16.76
N GLY A 39 19.63 15.65 16.45
CA GLY A 39 18.64 15.17 17.41
C GLY A 39 17.39 16.04 17.48
N GLY A 40 16.30 15.57 16.87
CA GLY A 40 15.01 16.25 16.80
C GLY A 40 13.95 15.56 17.66
N LYS A 41 12.87 16.28 17.98
CA LYS A 41 11.71 15.69 18.66
C LYS A 41 10.91 14.81 17.70
N ALA A 42 10.48 13.65 18.17
CA ALA A 42 9.60 12.74 17.47
C ALA A 42 8.57 12.15 18.42
N ILE A 43 7.46 11.66 17.85
CA ILE A 43 6.46 10.90 18.59
C ILE A 43 6.75 9.42 18.38
N LEU A 44 6.77 8.66 19.47
CA LEU A 44 6.92 7.22 19.49
C LEU A 44 5.61 6.59 19.94
N ILE A 45 5.17 5.56 19.23
CA ILE A 45 4.04 4.74 19.63
C ILE A 45 4.56 3.34 19.91
N LEU A 46 4.47 2.92 21.16
CA LEU A 46 4.93 1.62 21.65
C LEU A 46 3.83 1.03 22.54
N ARG A 47 3.34 -0.17 22.20
CA ARG A 47 2.28 -0.88 22.95
C ARG A 47 1.09 0.03 23.28
N ALA A 48 0.58 0.73 22.26
CA ALA A 48 -0.53 1.69 22.33
C ALA A 48 -0.30 2.93 23.23
N LYS A 49 0.93 3.12 23.76
CA LYS A 49 1.31 4.33 24.49
C LYS A 49 2.09 5.27 23.59
N VAL A 50 1.87 6.56 23.77
CA VAL A 50 2.47 7.64 22.98
C VAL A 50 3.50 8.37 23.83
N TYR A 51 4.70 8.56 23.28
CA TYR A 51 5.82 9.22 23.94
C TYR A 51 6.43 10.28 23.02
N GLU A 52 6.67 11.48 23.52
CA GLU A 52 7.50 12.46 22.82
C GLU A 52 8.95 12.28 23.30
N LYS A 53 9.86 11.92 22.39
CA LYS A 53 11.27 11.72 22.71
C LYS A 53 12.17 12.36 21.67
N LYS A 54 13.43 12.57 22.05
CA LYS A 54 14.46 13.03 21.13
C LYS A 54 15.02 11.85 20.37
N VAL A 55 15.09 11.99 19.05
CA VAL A 55 15.52 10.97 18.11
C VAL A 55 16.64 11.54 17.27
N ARG A 56 17.67 10.73 17.06
CA ARG A 56 18.84 11.06 16.23
C ARG A 56 18.99 10.05 15.10
N VAL A 57 19.28 10.52 13.90
CA VAL A 57 19.67 9.66 12.77
C VAL A 57 21.10 9.17 12.98
N ILE A 58 21.30 7.86 12.89
CA ILE A 58 22.63 7.24 12.91
C ILE A 58 23.04 6.85 11.49
N THR A 59 22.12 6.21 10.76
CA THR A 59 22.25 5.87 9.34
C THR A 59 20.88 6.04 8.67
N GLU A 60 20.81 5.87 7.35
CA GLU A 60 19.55 5.93 6.60
C GLU A 60 18.48 4.94 7.10
N GLU A 61 18.90 3.83 7.72
CA GLU A 61 18.02 2.76 8.22
C GLU A 61 18.05 2.63 9.75
N MET A 62 18.68 3.56 10.47
CA MET A 62 18.85 3.44 11.92
C MET A 62 18.66 4.76 12.65
N LEU A 63 17.85 4.68 13.71
CA LEU A 63 17.60 5.76 14.65
C LEU A 63 18.15 5.42 16.03
N GLU A 64 18.57 6.44 16.75
CA GLU A 64 18.85 6.37 18.18
C GLU A 64 17.84 7.23 18.94
N ILE A 65 17.27 6.69 20.00
CA ILE A 65 16.21 7.33 20.78
C ILE A 65 16.74 7.57 22.19
N GLU A 66 16.84 8.83 22.59
CA GLU A 66 17.26 9.24 23.94
C GLU A 66 16.07 9.12 24.90
N SER A 67 16.15 8.21 25.88
CA SER A 67 15.12 8.05 26.91
C SER A 67 15.55 7.15 28.07
N ASN A 68 15.87 7.73 29.22
CA ASN A 68 16.14 6.99 30.47
C ASN A 68 14.95 6.13 30.95
N GLU A 69 13.72 6.64 30.81
CA GLU A 69 12.50 5.98 31.27
C GLU A 69 12.18 4.73 30.43
N LEU A 70 12.13 4.90 29.11
CA LEU A 70 11.82 3.80 28.19
C LEU A 70 12.93 2.76 28.11
N ALA A 71 14.21 3.15 28.23
CA ALA A 71 15.34 2.22 28.15
C ALA A 71 15.21 1.05 29.15
N GLY A 72 14.64 1.30 30.34
CA GLY A 72 14.39 0.25 31.34
C GLY A 72 13.16 -0.64 31.06
N TYR A 73 12.31 -0.27 30.11
CA TYR A 73 11.03 -0.95 29.82
C TYR A 73 10.99 -1.64 28.46
N VAL A 74 11.75 -1.15 27.48
CA VAL A 74 11.85 -1.73 26.15
C VAL A 74 12.71 -2.99 26.18
N LYS A 75 12.44 -3.93 25.26
CA LYS A 75 13.24 -5.13 25.03
C LYS A 75 13.75 -5.15 23.60
N SER A 76 14.90 -5.76 23.38
CA SER A 76 15.38 -6.04 22.03
C SER A 76 14.33 -6.89 21.30
N GLY A 77 14.04 -6.53 20.06
CA GLY A 77 12.97 -7.09 19.25
C GLY A 77 11.62 -6.38 19.34
N ASP A 78 11.40 -5.48 20.31
CA ASP A 78 10.15 -4.72 20.42
C ASP A 78 9.93 -3.87 19.15
N LYS A 79 8.70 -3.91 18.63
CA LYS A 79 8.27 -3.09 17.49
C LYS A 79 7.68 -1.77 17.99
N LEU A 80 8.00 -0.69 17.29
CA LEU A 80 7.42 0.63 17.54
C LEU A 80 7.14 1.38 16.23
N ILE A 81 6.27 2.38 16.33
CA ILE A 81 6.08 3.37 15.28
C ILE A 81 6.79 4.65 15.72
N VAL A 82 7.54 5.27 14.81
CA VAL A 82 8.13 6.59 15.00
C VAL A 82 7.47 7.54 14.01
N VAL A 83 7.03 8.70 14.51
CA VAL A 83 6.44 9.77 13.71
C VAL A 83 7.34 11.00 13.82
N LEU A 84 7.93 11.39 12.70
CA LEU A 84 8.79 12.55 12.53
C LEU A 84 7.96 13.73 12.00
N PRO A 85 7.73 14.80 12.79
CA PRO A 85 7.01 15.97 12.31
C PRO A 85 7.82 16.71 11.23
N GLY A 86 7.24 16.84 10.03
CA GLY A 86 7.80 17.59 8.91
C GLY A 86 7.37 19.07 8.92
N SER A 87 7.43 19.70 7.75
CA SER A 87 6.93 21.07 7.55
C SER A 87 5.40 21.10 7.44
N GLY A 88 4.78 22.09 8.07
CA GLY A 88 3.32 22.26 8.08
C GLY A 88 2.58 21.13 8.80
N LYS A 89 1.58 20.53 8.13
CA LYS A 89 0.82 19.38 8.64
C LYS A 89 1.46 18.02 8.30
N LYS A 90 2.55 18.00 7.54
CA LYS A 90 3.21 16.77 7.08
C LYS A 90 3.95 16.08 8.24
N ARG A 91 3.88 14.76 8.25
CA ARG A 91 4.44 13.84 9.24
C ARG A 91 4.99 12.65 8.48
N PHE A 92 6.18 12.18 8.86
CA PHE A 92 6.77 10.99 8.28
C PHE A 92 6.67 9.86 9.29
N VAL A 93 6.14 8.72 8.88
CA VAL A 93 5.82 7.59 9.75
C VAL A 93 6.70 6.42 9.35
N LEU A 94 7.41 5.84 10.30
CA LEU A 94 8.27 4.69 10.08
C LEU A 94 8.01 3.64 11.15
N GLN A 95 8.11 2.38 10.76
CA GLN A 95 8.10 1.26 11.68
C GLN A 95 9.53 0.88 12.00
N GLY A 96 9.80 0.54 13.24
CA GLY A 96 11.13 0.16 13.68
C GLY A 96 11.12 -0.96 14.69
N GLN A 97 12.26 -1.62 14.81
CA GLN A 97 12.51 -2.65 15.79
C GLN A 97 13.68 -2.25 16.69
N VAL A 98 13.49 -2.36 18.01
CA VAL A 98 14.55 -2.10 18.99
C VAL A 98 15.64 -3.16 18.82
N GLN A 99 16.88 -2.73 18.56
CA GLN A 99 18.01 -3.63 18.35
C GLN A 99 18.94 -3.66 19.57
N ASN A 100 19.45 -2.51 19.97
CA ASN A 100 20.34 -2.36 21.13
C ASN A 100 19.73 -1.43 22.17
N ILE A 101 19.91 -1.77 23.45
CA ILE A 101 19.43 -0.96 24.57
C ILE A 101 20.63 -0.59 25.44
N PHE A 102 20.72 0.69 25.78
CA PHE A 102 21.70 1.28 26.68
C PHE A 102 20.96 1.91 27.86
N VAL A 103 21.70 2.41 28.85
CA VAL A 103 21.10 2.98 30.08
C VAL A 103 20.20 4.19 29.79
N ASP A 104 20.59 5.02 28.83
CA ASP A 104 19.97 6.32 28.54
C ASP A 104 19.31 6.40 27.16
N ARG A 105 19.47 5.35 26.34
CA ARG A 105 19.03 5.35 24.95
C ARG A 105 18.87 3.95 24.41
N PHE A 106 18.22 3.83 23.26
CA PHE A 106 18.15 2.58 22.51
C PHE A 106 18.20 2.86 21.02
N ARG A 107 18.67 1.87 20.26
CA ARG A 107 18.75 1.93 18.80
C ARG A 107 17.61 1.16 18.20
N VAL A 108 17.08 1.72 17.12
CA VAL A 108 15.96 1.21 16.37
C VAL A 108 16.38 1.06 14.92
N THR A 109 16.31 -0.15 14.41
CA THR A 109 16.44 -0.43 12.98
C THR A 109 15.10 -0.17 12.33
N ILE A 110 15.08 0.56 11.21
CA ILE A 110 13.88 0.82 10.44
C ILE A 110 13.49 -0.47 9.72
N LEU A 111 12.23 -0.86 9.87
CA LEU A 111 11.66 -2.01 9.17
C LEU A 111 11.02 -1.55 7.87
N ASP A 112 11.07 -2.40 6.84
CA ASP A 112 10.14 -2.26 5.73
C ASP A 112 8.73 -2.54 6.28
N PRO A 113 7.80 -1.59 6.23
CA PRO A 113 6.45 -1.79 6.76
C PRO A 113 5.63 -2.81 5.98
N ARG A 114 6.18 -3.34 4.88
CA ARG A 114 5.58 -4.41 4.09
C ARG A 114 5.65 -5.72 4.87
N PHE A 115 4.61 -6.00 5.65
CA PHE A 115 4.39 -7.33 6.24
C PHE A 115 3.95 -8.37 5.22
N ASN A 116 3.47 -7.93 4.06
CA ASN A 116 2.84 -8.82 3.10
C ASN A 116 3.91 -9.42 2.19
N GLN A 117 3.95 -10.76 2.16
CA GLN A 117 4.77 -11.52 1.23
C GLN A 117 4.48 -11.04 -0.20
N ARG A 118 5.56 -10.78 -0.94
CA ARG A 118 5.47 -10.44 -2.35
C ARG A 118 5.57 -11.71 -3.15
N PHE A 119 4.67 -11.82 -4.11
CA PHE A 119 4.66 -12.88 -5.08
C PHE A 119 5.01 -12.26 -6.42
N SER A 120 6.11 -12.75 -6.99
CA SER A 120 6.56 -12.37 -8.31
C SER A 120 6.19 -13.50 -9.28
N GLY A 121 5.72 -13.12 -10.46
CA GLY A 121 5.39 -14.05 -11.54
C GLY A 121 4.88 -13.23 -12.70
N GLU A 122 5.45 -13.40 -13.89
CA GLU A 122 4.90 -12.77 -15.09
C GLU A 122 3.56 -13.45 -15.39
N THR A 123 2.45 -12.79 -15.06
CA THR A 123 1.15 -13.30 -15.47
C THR A 123 1.03 -13.19 -16.98
N SER A 124 0.62 -14.27 -17.63
CA SER A 124 0.27 -14.28 -19.06
C SER A 124 -0.89 -13.33 -19.41
N GLY A 125 -1.64 -12.85 -18.42
CA GLY A 125 -2.71 -11.88 -18.55
C GLY A 125 -2.25 -10.42 -18.64
N VAL A 126 -2.83 -9.65 -19.57
CA VAL A 126 -2.67 -8.19 -19.62
C VAL A 126 -3.43 -7.56 -18.45
N SER A 127 -2.68 -6.96 -17.53
CA SER A 127 -3.26 -6.16 -16.44
C SER A 127 -3.79 -4.85 -16.99
N ARG A 128 -4.98 -4.42 -16.56
CA ARG A 128 -5.58 -3.15 -17.00
C ARG A 128 -5.80 -2.24 -15.82
N PHE A 129 -5.56 -0.96 -16.01
CA PHE A 129 -5.90 0.05 -15.01
C PHE A 129 -6.40 1.33 -15.67
N TRP A 130 -7.20 2.08 -14.92
CA TRP A 130 -7.85 3.31 -15.35
C TRP A 130 -7.52 4.42 -14.38
N GLU A 131 -7.21 5.60 -14.90
CA GLU A 131 -7.19 6.80 -14.08
C GLU A 131 -8.60 7.13 -13.61
N VAL A 132 -8.75 7.46 -12.32
CA VAL A 132 -10.04 7.86 -11.76
C VAL A 132 -10.29 9.33 -12.08
N PRO A 133 -11.39 9.68 -12.79
CA PRO A 133 -11.69 11.07 -13.11
C PRO A 133 -11.83 11.93 -11.86
N GLU A 134 -11.37 13.18 -11.94
CA GLU A 134 -11.43 14.14 -10.82
C GLU A 134 -12.85 14.32 -10.27
N VAL A 135 -13.87 14.32 -11.14
CA VAL A 135 -15.27 14.41 -10.72
C VAL A 135 -15.68 13.27 -9.78
N VAL A 136 -15.18 12.05 -10.00
CA VAL A 136 -15.45 10.90 -9.13
C VAL A 136 -14.74 11.08 -7.79
N LEU A 137 -13.49 11.60 -7.81
CA LEU A 137 -12.74 11.89 -6.59
C LEU A 137 -13.42 12.97 -5.74
N LEU A 138 -13.94 14.03 -6.36
CA LEU A 138 -14.66 15.10 -5.67
C LEU A 138 -15.96 14.57 -5.05
N LYS A 139 -16.72 13.77 -5.80
CA LYS A 139 -17.94 13.11 -5.28
C LYS A 139 -17.65 12.18 -4.11
N LEU A 140 -16.55 11.41 -4.19
CA LEU A 140 -16.06 10.61 -3.07
C LEU A 140 -15.77 11.52 -1.86
N GLN A 141 -14.92 12.53 -2.01
CA GLN A 141 -14.55 13.47 -0.92
C GLN A 141 -15.76 14.11 -0.24
N ASN A 142 -16.78 14.50 -1.02
CA ASN A 142 -18.01 15.13 -0.53
C ASN A 142 -19.01 14.14 0.09
N ARG A 143 -18.70 12.84 0.14
CA ARG A 143 -19.61 11.76 0.59
C ARG A 143 -20.87 11.61 -0.26
N GLU A 144 -20.83 12.09 -1.51
CA GLU A 144 -21.89 11.88 -2.49
C GLU A 144 -21.83 10.45 -3.04
N LEU A 145 -20.62 9.89 -3.11
CA LEU A 145 -20.35 8.49 -3.42
C LEU A 145 -19.78 7.74 -2.22
N ARG A 146 -20.19 6.48 -2.06
CA ARG A 146 -19.62 5.52 -1.11
C ARG A 146 -19.00 4.36 -1.85
N LEU A 147 -17.89 3.85 -1.35
CA LEU A 147 -17.16 2.75 -1.96
C LEU A 147 -17.24 1.52 -1.07
N PHE A 148 -17.77 0.43 -1.62
CA PHE A 148 -17.95 -0.83 -0.93
C PHE A 148 -17.14 -1.93 -1.60
N ARG A 149 -16.46 -2.74 -0.79
CA ARG A 149 -15.90 -4.00 -1.26
C ARG A 149 -16.90 -5.14 -1.10
N ARG A 150 -17.02 -5.99 -2.12
CA ARG A 150 -17.66 -7.30 -2.02
C ARG A 150 -16.64 -8.43 -2.12
N GLU A 151 -16.79 -9.41 -1.24
CA GLU A 151 -15.96 -10.61 -1.17
C GLU A 151 -16.84 -11.84 -1.42
N ASN A 152 -16.84 -12.36 -2.64
CA ASN A 152 -17.60 -13.57 -3.03
C ASN A 152 -16.73 -14.58 -3.80
N GLY A 153 -15.45 -14.72 -3.42
CA GLY A 153 -14.45 -15.42 -4.24
C GLY A 153 -13.91 -14.57 -5.41
N THR A 154 -14.49 -13.40 -5.62
CA THR A 154 -13.97 -12.31 -6.46
C THR A 154 -13.88 -11.07 -5.59
N VAL A 155 -12.77 -10.32 -5.69
CA VAL A 155 -12.60 -9.05 -4.97
C VAL A 155 -13.04 -7.94 -5.91
N ILE A 156 -14.17 -7.30 -5.62
CA ILE A 156 -14.73 -6.22 -6.45
C ILE A 156 -15.13 -5.03 -5.57
N GLU A 157 -14.67 -3.84 -5.94
CA GLU A 157 -15.09 -2.58 -5.32
C GLU A 157 -16.16 -1.87 -6.17
N HIS A 158 -17.23 -1.42 -5.51
CA HIS A 158 -18.43 -0.83 -6.11
C HIS A 158 -18.74 0.55 -5.52
N LEU A 159 -19.24 1.46 -6.36
CA LEU A 159 -19.70 2.78 -5.92
C LEU A 159 -21.23 2.75 -5.72
N SER A 160 -21.73 3.36 -4.66
CA SER A 160 -23.15 3.69 -4.50
C SER A 160 -23.35 5.19 -4.26
N GLU A 161 -24.46 5.73 -4.77
CA GLU A 161 -24.86 7.12 -4.53
C GLU A 161 -25.63 7.22 -3.21
N SER A 162 -25.30 8.23 -2.40
CA SER A 162 -25.90 8.40 -1.07
C SER A 162 -27.27 9.11 -1.10
N GLU A 163 -27.85 9.42 -2.27
CA GLU A 163 -29.08 10.19 -2.36
C GLU A 163 -30.34 9.33 -2.19
N SER A 164 -31.04 9.58 -1.09
CA SER A 164 -32.48 9.29 -0.89
C SER A 164 -33.01 7.94 -1.40
N GLY A 165 -32.69 6.87 -0.68
CA GLY A 165 -33.60 5.72 -0.52
C GLY A 165 -33.48 4.56 -1.52
N THR A 166 -32.64 4.65 -2.54
CA THR A 166 -32.30 3.52 -3.42
C THR A 166 -30.79 3.44 -3.61
N ASP A 167 -30.14 2.47 -2.97
CA ASP A 167 -28.72 2.14 -3.21
C ASP A 167 -28.55 1.57 -4.63
N GLU A 168 -28.47 2.44 -5.63
CA GLU A 168 -28.06 2.02 -6.97
C GLU A 168 -26.55 1.75 -6.97
N THR A 169 -26.19 0.48 -7.18
CA THR A 169 -24.79 0.06 -7.32
C THR A 169 -24.32 0.41 -8.73
N ILE A 170 -23.37 1.35 -8.84
CA ILE A 170 -22.77 1.74 -10.11
C ILE A 170 -21.52 0.90 -10.37
N ASP A 171 -21.42 0.34 -11.57
CA ASP A 171 -20.19 -0.28 -12.05
C ASP A 171 -19.12 0.80 -12.23
N CYS A 172 -18.06 0.74 -11.42
CA CYS A 172 -16.95 1.68 -11.45
C CYS A 172 -16.38 1.86 -12.86
N VAL A 173 -16.33 0.80 -13.69
CA VAL A 173 -15.83 0.89 -15.07
C VAL A 173 -16.66 1.85 -15.93
N LYS A 174 -17.96 1.97 -15.67
CA LYS A 174 -18.82 2.92 -16.40
C LYS A 174 -18.56 4.37 -16.02
N LEU A 175 -18.01 4.61 -14.83
CA LEU A 175 -17.63 5.95 -14.36
C LEU A 175 -16.20 6.34 -14.79
N LEU A 176 -15.39 5.35 -15.16
CA LEU A 176 -14.03 5.52 -15.66
C LEU A 176 -14.11 5.72 -17.19
N ALA A 177 -14.46 6.93 -17.61
CA ALA A 177 -14.67 7.28 -19.03
C ALA A 177 -13.38 7.28 -19.89
N THR A 178 -12.26 6.75 -19.38
CA THR A 178 -10.95 6.73 -20.03
C THR A 178 -10.62 5.33 -20.56
N SER A 179 -9.86 5.26 -21.65
CA SER A 179 -9.34 3.98 -22.15
C SER A 179 -8.40 3.35 -21.10
N PRO A 180 -8.48 2.03 -20.85
CA PRO A 180 -7.55 1.38 -19.93
C PRO A 180 -6.11 1.52 -20.41
N ILE A 181 -5.21 1.70 -19.46
CA ILE A 181 -3.79 1.54 -19.67
C ILE A 181 -3.45 0.08 -19.38
N SER A 182 -2.70 -0.54 -20.29
CA SER A 182 -2.25 -1.91 -20.17
C SER A 182 -0.87 -1.96 -19.49
N GLY A 183 -0.68 -2.97 -18.65
CA GLY A 183 0.60 -3.28 -18.02
C GLY A 183 0.79 -4.78 -17.84
N VAL A 184 2.03 -5.17 -17.55
CA VAL A 184 2.41 -6.52 -17.16
C VAL A 184 2.58 -6.53 -15.65
N LEU A 185 1.93 -7.47 -14.95
CA LEU A 185 2.12 -7.64 -13.51
C LEU A 185 3.53 -8.18 -13.25
N ILE A 186 4.27 -7.49 -12.38
CA ILE A 186 5.64 -7.86 -11.97
C ILE A 186 5.63 -8.48 -10.59
N ASP A 187 4.98 -7.80 -9.63
CA ASP A 187 4.79 -8.31 -8.28
C ASP A 187 3.41 -7.93 -7.73
N ILE A 188 2.87 -8.77 -6.85
CA ILE A 188 1.64 -8.50 -6.09
C ILE A 188 1.80 -8.97 -4.63
N SER A 189 1.06 -8.31 -3.75
CA SER A 189 0.90 -8.64 -2.34
C SER A 189 -0.52 -8.25 -1.92
N CYS A 190 -0.97 -8.60 -0.72
CA CYS A 190 -2.26 -8.10 -0.23
C CYS A 190 -2.31 -6.57 -0.03
N GLY A 191 -1.16 -5.88 -0.03
CA GLY A 191 -1.10 -4.43 0.19
C GLY A 191 -0.96 -3.60 -1.08
N GLY A 192 -0.69 -4.24 -2.22
CA GLY A 192 -0.42 -3.51 -3.46
C GLY A 192 0.31 -4.37 -4.47
N LEU A 193 0.70 -3.72 -5.57
CA LEU A 193 1.27 -4.38 -6.73
C LEU A 193 2.29 -3.50 -7.45
N CYS A 194 3.03 -4.11 -8.37
CA CYS A 194 3.94 -3.46 -9.29
C CYS A 194 3.57 -3.85 -10.71
N LEU A 195 3.31 -2.87 -11.58
CA LEU A 195 3.14 -3.09 -13.02
C LEU A 195 4.34 -2.55 -13.78
N ARG A 196 4.80 -3.29 -14.79
CA ARG A 196 5.63 -2.78 -15.87
C ARG A 196 4.70 -2.28 -16.98
N VAL A 197 4.89 -1.04 -17.41
CA VAL A 197 4.13 -0.41 -18.49
C VAL A 197 5.07 -0.04 -19.64
N GLY A 198 4.49 0.10 -20.84
CA GLY A 198 5.24 0.59 -22.01
C GLY A 198 5.92 1.93 -21.72
N SER A 199 7.05 2.19 -22.35
CA SER A 199 7.81 3.42 -22.15
C SER A 199 7.00 4.64 -22.61
N GLY A 200 6.77 5.57 -21.67
CA GLY A 200 6.04 6.81 -21.90
C GLY A 200 4.58 6.82 -21.44
N ASN A 201 4.17 7.97 -20.88
CA ASN A 201 2.80 8.36 -20.51
C ASN A 201 2.18 7.83 -19.21
N CYS A 202 2.94 7.41 -18.19
CA CYS A 202 2.36 7.14 -16.87
C CYS A 202 2.94 7.97 -15.71
N GLU A 203 3.91 8.87 -15.96
CA GLU A 203 4.51 9.70 -14.91
C GLU A 203 3.49 10.62 -14.23
N HIS A 204 2.55 11.17 -15.01
CA HIS A 204 1.47 12.04 -14.51
C HIS A 204 0.56 11.34 -13.50
N LEU A 205 0.52 10.00 -13.51
CA LEU A 205 -0.26 9.21 -12.57
C LEU A 205 0.42 9.11 -11.20
N ALA A 206 1.65 9.60 -11.02
CA ALA A 206 2.31 9.58 -9.74
C ALA A 206 1.47 10.32 -8.67
N LYS A 207 1.10 9.59 -7.61
CA LYS A 207 0.21 10.02 -6.51
C LYS A 207 -1.28 10.07 -6.88
N SER A 208 -1.67 9.69 -8.09
CA SER A 208 -3.07 9.58 -8.51
C SER A 208 -3.70 8.27 -8.01
N ILE A 209 -5.02 8.32 -7.80
CA ILE A 209 -5.84 7.13 -7.57
C ILE A 209 -6.17 6.54 -8.94
N VAL A 210 -6.00 5.22 -9.06
CA VAL A 210 -6.32 4.42 -10.23
C VAL A 210 -7.24 3.28 -9.83
N TYR A 211 -8.04 2.81 -10.76
CA TYR A 211 -8.78 1.56 -10.62
C TYR A 211 -8.04 0.47 -11.38
N VAL A 212 -7.80 -0.68 -10.76
CA VAL A 212 -7.03 -1.79 -11.33
C VAL A 212 -7.93 -2.99 -11.52
N GLY A 213 -7.86 -3.60 -12.70
CA GLY A 213 -8.47 -4.89 -13.02
C GLY A 213 -7.37 -5.92 -13.35
N LEU A 214 -7.34 -7.00 -12.59
CA LEU A 214 -6.48 -8.16 -12.80
C LEU A 214 -7.36 -9.40 -12.93
N ASP A 215 -7.13 -10.18 -13.98
CA ASP A 215 -7.79 -11.45 -14.21
C ASP A 215 -6.72 -12.54 -14.19
N PHE A 216 -6.76 -13.38 -13.16
CA PHE A 216 -5.90 -14.54 -13.01
C PHE A 216 -6.67 -15.77 -13.45
N GLN A 217 -6.14 -16.47 -14.46
CA GLN A 217 -6.62 -17.80 -14.81
C GLN A 217 -5.88 -18.80 -13.94
N GLY A 218 -6.60 -19.53 -13.10
CA GLY A 218 -6.06 -20.67 -12.37
C GLY A 218 -6.65 -21.95 -12.93
N HIS A 219 -5.80 -22.97 -13.09
CA HIS A 219 -6.22 -24.36 -13.21
C HIS A 219 -5.92 -25.01 -11.87
N VAL A 220 -6.94 -25.51 -11.19
CA VAL A 220 -6.76 -26.30 -9.98
C VAL A 220 -6.91 -27.76 -10.40
N GLU A 221 -5.81 -28.49 -10.33
CA GLU A 221 -5.82 -29.94 -10.45
C GLU A 221 -6.16 -30.53 -9.07
N GLU A 222 -7.43 -30.85 -8.83
CA GLU A 222 -7.86 -31.72 -7.74
C GLU A 222 -8.43 -33.02 -8.34
N GLY A 223 -7.56 -34.01 -8.61
CA GLY A 223 -7.95 -35.30 -9.19
C GLY A 223 -7.97 -35.31 -10.73
N ASP A 224 -8.73 -36.25 -11.33
CA ASP A 224 -8.91 -36.37 -12.80
C ASP A 224 -9.80 -35.26 -13.41
N GLU A 225 -10.29 -34.31 -12.59
CA GLU A 225 -11.10 -33.18 -13.02
C GLU A 225 -10.34 -31.87 -12.83
N VAL A 226 -10.09 -31.16 -13.94
CA VAL A 226 -9.50 -29.82 -13.93
C VAL A 226 -10.61 -28.79 -13.68
N GLU A 227 -10.70 -28.26 -12.46
CA GLU A 227 -11.56 -27.10 -12.19
C GLU A 227 -10.81 -25.80 -12.51
N ALA A 228 -11.40 -24.98 -13.38
CA ALA A 228 -10.89 -23.65 -13.68
C ALA A 228 -11.22 -22.68 -12.52
N ALA A 229 -10.39 -22.64 -11.48
CA ALA A 229 -10.51 -21.65 -10.42
C ALA A 229 -9.75 -20.37 -10.79
N GLY A 230 -10.43 -19.44 -11.46
CA GLY A 230 -9.92 -18.09 -11.70
C GLY A 230 -10.10 -17.16 -10.51
N MET A 231 -9.26 -16.12 -10.42
CA MET A 231 -9.45 -15.01 -9.49
C MET A 231 -9.50 -13.70 -10.28
N CYS A 232 -10.54 -12.90 -10.06
CA CYS A 232 -10.61 -11.54 -10.59
C CYS A 232 -10.46 -10.55 -9.43
N ILE A 233 -9.54 -9.60 -9.59
CA ILE A 233 -9.31 -8.50 -8.65
C ILE A 233 -9.67 -7.20 -9.36
N LYS A 234 -10.65 -6.48 -8.83
CA LYS A 234 -11.04 -5.15 -9.25
C LYS A 234 -11.01 -4.19 -8.07
N ILE A 235 -9.99 -3.33 -8.02
CA ILE A 235 -9.63 -2.59 -6.81
C ILE A 235 -9.11 -1.18 -7.10
N PHE A 236 -9.45 -0.23 -6.24
CA PHE A 236 -8.82 1.07 -6.22
C PHE A 236 -7.42 1.00 -5.60
N ALA A 237 -6.47 1.62 -6.27
CA ALA A 237 -5.09 1.69 -5.84
C ALA A 237 -4.54 3.11 -6.01
N ILE A 238 -3.45 3.40 -5.32
CA ILE A 238 -2.75 4.67 -5.47
C ILE A 238 -1.35 4.41 -5.97
N VAL A 239 -0.99 5.10 -7.04
CA VAL A 239 0.38 5.08 -7.55
C VAL A 239 1.29 5.79 -6.54
N ARG A 240 2.10 5.01 -5.83
CA ARG A 240 3.04 5.51 -4.81
C ARG A 240 4.33 6.01 -5.44
N LYS A 241 4.80 5.34 -6.48
CA LYS A 241 6.08 5.63 -7.12
C LYS A 241 6.02 5.22 -8.58
N PHE A 242 6.58 6.09 -9.41
CA PHE A 242 6.92 5.81 -10.79
C PHE A 242 8.45 5.69 -10.90
N ARG A 243 8.95 4.72 -11.67
CA ARG A 243 10.38 4.50 -11.85
C ARG A 243 10.67 4.18 -13.31
N HIS A 244 11.55 4.95 -13.92
CA HIS A 244 12.17 4.61 -15.20
C HIS A 244 13.27 3.55 -15.03
N ALA A 245 13.30 2.57 -15.92
CA ALA A 245 14.36 1.59 -16.02
C ALA A 245 14.56 1.11 -17.48
N PRO A 246 15.72 0.51 -17.82
CA PRO A 246 16.03 0.11 -19.20
C PRO A 246 15.03 -0.89 -19.80
N GLU A 247 14.44 -1.74 -18.96
CA GLU A 247 13.49 -2.79 -19.35
C GLU A 247 12.04 -2.31 -19.44
N GLY A 248 11.77 -1.06 -19.07
CA GLY A 248 10.44 -0.46 -19.06
C GLY A 248 10.20 0.46 -17.87
N ASP A 249 9.01 1.06 -17.86
CA ASP A 249 8.59 1.94 -16.78
C ASP A 249 7.79 1.16 -15.74
N TYR A 250 8.02 1.44 -14.46
CA TYR A 250 7.42 0.70 -13.35
C TYR A 250 6.50 1.58 -12.53
N LEU A 251 5.27 1.11 -12.33
CA LEU A 251 4.27 1.72 -11.46
C LEU A 251 4.12 0.88 -10.19
N HIS A 252 4.55 1.43 -9.07
CA HIS A 252 4.31 0.85 -7.76
C HIS A 252 3.01 1.40 -7.19
N MET A 253 2.04 0.52 -6.98
CA MET A 253 0.72 0.87 -6.50
C MET A 253 0.46 0.26 -5.12
N MET A 254 -0.30 0.97 -4.30
CA MET A 254 -0.78 0.51 -3.00
C MET A 254 -2.30 0.45 -3.05
N PHE A 255 -2.90 -0.67 -2.65
CA PHE A 255 -4.35 -0.78 -2.61
C PHE A 255 -4.93 0.18 -1.57
N VAL A 256 -6.08 0.77 -1.88
CA VAL A 256 -6.79 1.67 -0.96
C VAL A 256 -7.20 0.91 0.30
N ALA A 257 -7.66 -0.32 0.13
CA ALA A 257 -7.85 -1.27 1.22
C ALA A 257 -7.13 -2.57 0.88
N GLN A 258 -6.49 -3.20 1.87
CA GLN A 258 -5.73 -4.43 1.65
C GLN A 258 -6.64 -5.56 1.16
N LEU A 259 -6.15 -6.43 0.28
CA LEU A 259 -6.87 -7.64 -0.09
C LEU A 259 -7.06 -8.55 1.14
N PRO A 260 -8.11 -9.39 1.16
CA PRO A 260 -8.29 -10.39 2.21
C PRO A 260 -7.06 -11.30 2.33
N GLU A 261 -6.72 -11.72 3.55
CA GLU A 261 -5.60 -12.66 3.80
C GLU A 261 -5.78 -13.98 3.00
N ALA A 262 -7.02 -14.35 2.68
CA ALA A 262 -7.31 -15.50 1.82
C ALA A 262 -6.64 -15.42 0.43
N CYS A 263 -6.39 -14.21 -0.08
CA CYS A 263 -5.66 -14.01 -1.35
C CYS A 263 -4.17 -14.37 -1.24
N GLU A 264 -3.57 -14.34 -0.04
CA GLU A 264 -2.15 -14.70 0.15
C GLU A 264 -1.87 -16.15 -0.24
N ASN A 265 -2.85 -17.04 -0.07
CA ASN A 265 -2.72 -18.45 -0.45
C ASN A 265 -2.88 -18.68 -1.96
N PHE A 266 -3.46 -17.73 -2.69
CA PHE A 266 -3.68 -17.85 -4.13
C PHE A 266 -2.43 -17.45 -4.93
N PHE A 267 -1.74 -16.39 -4.53
CA PHE A 267 -0.59 -15.87 -5.26
C PHE A 267 0.60 -16.84 -5.44
N PRO A 268 0.99 -17.69 -4.46
CA PRO A 268 2.03 -18.68 -4.67
C PRO A 268 1.69 -19.69 -5.77
N ARG A 269 0.40 -20.02 -5.95
CA ARG A 269 -0.07 -20.97 -6.98
C ARG A 269 0.11 -20.41 -8.40
N LEU A 270 0.15 -19.08 -8.54
CA LEU A 270 0.43 -18.42 -9.82
C LEU A 270 1.92 -18.44 -10.17
N ALA A 271 2.80 -18.34 -9.17
CA ALA A 271 4.25 -18.34 -9.37
C ALA A 271 4.82 -19.74 -9.71
N GLY A 272 4.09 -20.81 -9.39
CA GLY A 272 4.50 -22.20 -9.65
C GLY A 272 4.18 -22.75 -11.05
N GLN A 273 3.59 -21.96 -11.96
CA GLN A 273 3.20 -22.42 -13.30
C GLN A 273 4.33 -22.39 -14.36
N GLU A 274 5.57 -22.07 -13.99
CA GLU A 274 6.70 -22.01 -14.95
C GLU A 274 7.50 -23.32 -15.14
N GLU A 275 7.22 -24.42 -14.43
CA GLU A 275 8.10 -25.62 -14.46
C GLU A 275 7.59 -26.86 -15.21
N GLN A 276 6.55 -26.77 -16.05
CA GLN A 276 6.15 -27.93 -16.88
C GLN A 276 5.89 -27.55 -18.33
N ASN A 277 6.97 -27.34 -19.07
CA ASN A 277 7.01 -27.54 -20.53
C ASN A 277 8.46 -27.87 -20.92
N ASP A 278 8.86 -29.12 -20.69
CA ASP A 278 9.96 -29.80 -21.37
C ASP A 278 9.42 -31.08 -22.03
#